data_AF-A0A7S6REL2-F1
#
_entry.id   AF-A0A7S6REL2-F1
#
_cell.length_a   1.000
_cell.length_b   1.000
_cell.length_c   1.000
_cell.angle_alpha   90.00
_cell.angle_beta   90.00
_cell.angle_gamma   90.00
#
_symmetry.space_group_name_H-M   'P 1'
#
loop_
_entity.id
_entity.type
_entity.pdbx_description
1 polymer ?
#
loop_
_entity_poly.entity_id
_entity_poly.type
_entity_poly.pdbx_seq_one_letter_code
_entity_poly.pdbx_strand_id
1 'polypeptide(L)'
;MDSIFAWNIQSFVENIFNNFLDALSSQLAEDIALLQIDQAAAHFTSQLKWPENIIPLCQPAHYCPQLNPIERFWLFLKSQIKGQVFNTLD
;
A
#
# COMPACT_ATOMS: atom_id res chain seq x y z
N MET A 1 5.40 -4.63 24.77
CA MET A 1 5.13 -5.25 23.47
C MET A 1 6.42 -5.89 23.04
N ASP A 2 6.47 -7.22 22.98
CA ASP A 2 7.73 -7.94 22.80
C ASP A 2 8.27 -7.75 21.38
N SER A 3 9.57 -7.53 21.26
CA SER A 3 10.25 -7.27 19.99
C SER A 3 10.02 -8.37 18.94
N ILE A 4 9.85 -9.62 19.39
CA ILE A 4 9.51 -10.78 18.55
C ILE A 4 8.13 -10.62 17.89
N PHE A 5 7.14 -10.09 18.61
CA PHE A 5 5.78 -9.90 18.08
C PHE A 5 5.74 -8.80 17.01
N ALA A 6 6.42 -7.68 17.25
CA ALA A 6 6.53 -6.60 16.27
C ALA A 6 7.28 -7.05 15.00
N TRP A 7 8.33 -7.85 15.15
CA TRP A 7 9.12 -8.35 14.01
C TRP A 7 8.31 -9.33 13.14
N ASN A 8 7.50 -10.21 13.76
CA ASN A 8 6.63 -11.14 13.03
C ASN A 8 5.53 -10.43 12.23
N ILE A 9 4.92 -9.38 12.78
CA ILE A 9 3.92 -8.58 12.04
C ILE A 9 4.58 -7.88 10.85
N GLN A 10 5.75 -7.29 11.06
CA GLN A 10 6.46 -6.56 10.02
C GLN A 10 6.85 -7.47 8.84
N SER A 11 7.44 -8.64 9.13
CA SER A 11 7.77 -9.64 8.09
C SER A 11 6.53 -10.17 7.36
N PHE A 12 5.40 -10.32 8.06
CA PHE A 12 4.14 -10.73 7.43
C PHE A 12 3.61 -9.68 6.45
N VAL A 13 3.58 -8.40 6.85
CA VAL A 13 3.12 -7.30 6.00
C VAL A 13 4.01 -7.12 4.77
N GLU A 14 5.32 -7.31 4.92
CA GLU A 14 6.29 -7.30 3.81
C GLU A 14 5.98 -8.38 2.77
N ASN A 15 5.71 -9.61 3.20
CA ASN A 15 5.37 -10.71 2.31
C ASN A 15 4.08 -10.44 1.54
N ILE A 16 3.08 -9.82 2.19
CA ILE A 16 1.84 -9.42 1.52
C ILE A 16 2.11 -8.36 0.44
N PHE A 17 2.95 -7.36 0.74
CA PHE A 17 3.23 -6.29 -0.22
C PHE A 17 4.04 -6.80 -1.43
N ASN A 18 5.00 -7.71 -1.23
CA ASN A 18 5.67 -8.40 -2.34
C ASN A 18 4.68 -9.16 -3.23
N ASN A 19 3.78 -9.96 -2.64
CA ASN A 19 2.76 -10.68 -3.43
C ASN A 19 1.85 -9.74 -4.22
N PHE A 20 1.52 -8.57 -3.65
CA PHE A 20 0.78 -7.53 -4.36
C PHE A 20 1.56 -6.98 -5.56
N LEU A 21 2.85 -6.67 -5.40
CA LEU A 21 3.71 -6.17 -6.48
C LEU A 21 3.84 -7.21 -7.61
N ASP A 22 4.01 -8.49 -7.27
CA ASP A 22 4.09 -9.58 -8.25
C ASP A 22 2.79 -9.73 -9.04
N ALA A 23 1.64 -9.66 -8.35
CA ALA A 23 0.33 -9.73 -8.99
C ALA A 23 0.07 -8.50 -9.89
N LEU A 24 0.42 -7.30 -9.42
CA LEU A 24 0.27 -6.07 -10.18
C LEU A 24 1.15 -6.07 -11.43
N SER A 25 2.43 -6.44 -11.28
CA SER A 25 3.37 -6.55 -12.40
C SER A 25 2.86 -7.52 -13.47
N SER A 26 2.35 -8.68 -13.04
CA SER A 26 1.75 -9.68 -13.95
C SER A 26 0.52 -9.15 -14.69
N GLN A 27 -0.31 -8.33 -14.04
CA GLN A 27 -1.49 -7.72 -14.66
C GLN A 27 -1.15 -6.59 -15.64
N LEU A 28 -0.06 -5.85 -15.38
CA LEU A 28 0.43 -4.81 -16.29
C LEU A 28 1.07 -5.38 -17.56
N ALA A 29 1.54 -6.63 -17.53
CA ALA A 29 2.23 -7.28 -18.63
C ALA A 29 3.42 -6.44 -19.15
N GLU A 30 3.32 -5.85 -20.34
CA GLU A 30 4.36 -5.01 -20.94
C GLU A 30 4.30 -3.54 -20.51
N ASP A 31 3.20 -3.12 -19.85
CA ASP A 31 3.03 -1.75 -19.39
C ASP A 31 3.91 -1.45 -18.17
N ILE A 32 4.32 -0.19 -18.05
CA ILE A 32 5.11 0.33 -16.93
C ILE A 32 4.22 1.19 -16.03
N ALA A 33 4.26 0.94 -14.72
CA ALA A 33 3.55 1.74 -13.72
C ALA A 33 4.52 2.59 -12.88
N LEU A 34 4.19 3.88 -12.76
CA LEU A 34 4.70 4.73 -11.68
C LEU A 34 3.80 4.54 -10.46
N LEU A 35 4.29 3.84 -9.45
CA LEU A 35 3.52 3.54 -8.25
C LEU A 35 3.81 4.56 -7.15
N GLN A 36 2.86 5.47 -6.90
CA GLN A 36 2.96 6.41 -5.78
C GLN A 36 2.71 5.69 -4.45
N ILE A 37 3.66 5.80 -3.51
CA ILE A 37 3.59 5.19 -2.17
C ILE A 37 3.83 6.24 -1.07
N ASP A 38 3.23 6.03 0.09
CA ASP A 38 3.52 6.81 1.29
C ASP A 38 4.82 6.32 1.97
N GLN A 39 5.12 6.85 3.16
CA GLN A 39 6.33 6.48 3.91
C GLN A 39 6.10 5.38 4.96
N ALA A 40 5.08 4.54 4.82
CA ALA A 40 4.87 3.41 5.70
C ALA A 40 6.08 2.45 5.66
N ALA A 41 6.48 1.93 6.83
CA ALA A 41 7.67 1.09 6.96
C ALA A 41 7.67 -0.12 6.01
N ALA A 42 6.48 -0.68 5.73
CA ALA A 42 6.29 -1.79 4.78
C ALA A 42 6.82 -1.53 3.36
N HIS A 43 6.96 -0.26 2.94
CA HIS A 43 7.42 0.10 1.60
C HIS A 43 8.94 0.30 1.50
N PHE A 44 9.68 0.34 2.61
CA PHE A 44 11.12 0.71 2.66
C PHE A 44 12.02 -0.39 3.21
N THR A 45 11.52 -1.63 3.22
CA THR A 45 12.26 -2.75 3.79
C THR A 45 13.29 -3.23 2.80
N SER A 46 14.46 -3.66 3.28
CA SER A 46 15.53 -4.17 2.41
C SER A 46 15.19 -5.50 1.74
N GLN A 47 14.09 -6.16 2.14
CA GLN A 47 13.60 -7.42 1.59
C GLN A 47 12.55 -7.22 0.50
N LEU A 48 12.08 -5.99 0.28
CA LEU A 48 11.10 -5.69 -0.75
C LEU A 48 11.73 -5.83 -2.14
N LYS A 49 11.04 -6.54 -3.04
CA LYS A 49 11.47 -6.77 -4.41
C LYS A 49 10.58 -5.98 -5.36
N TRP A 50 11.16 -4.98 -6.02
CA TRP A 50 10.47 -4.20 -7.04
C TRP A 50 10.59 -4.89 -8.41
N PRO A 51 9.47 -5.26 -9.06
CA PRO A 51 9.49 -5.72 -10.45
C PRO A 51 9.99 -4.64 -11.41
N GLU A 52 10.62 -5.02 -12.52
CA GLU A 52 11.25 -4.07 -13.45
C GLU A 52 10.26 -3.07 -14.08
N ASN A 53 9.00 -3.47 -14.25
CA ASN A 53 7.94 -2.63 -14.82
C ASN A 53 7.18 -1.78 -13.78
N ILE A 54 7.64 -1.74 -12.53
CA ILE A 54 7.06 -0.90 -11.47
C ILE A 54 8.13 0.02 -10.91
N ILE A 55 7.91 1.32 -11.05
CA ILE A 55 8.81 2.37 -10.56
C ILE A 55 8.17 3.04 -9.35
N PRO A 56 8.73 2.90 -8.13
CA PRO A 56 8.18 3.54 -6.95
C PRO A 56 8.42 5.06 -6.96
N LEU A 57 7.37 5.81 -6.63
CA LEU A 57 7.41 7.26 -6.42
C LEU A 57 7.03 7.57 -4.96
N CYS A 58 8.04 7.66 -4.10
CA CYS A 58 7.84 7.95 -2.67
C CYS A 58 7.40 9.39 -2.44
N GLN A 59 6.39 9.54 -1.58
CA GLN A 59 5.97 10.85 -1.10
C GLN A 59 7.02 11.51 -0.21
N PRO A 60 7.05 12.85 -0.16
CA PRO A 60 8.02 13.58 0.68
C PRO A 60 7.96 13.20 2.17
N ALA A 61 9.15 13.29 2.81
CA ALA A 61 9.44 13.45 4.25
C ALA A 61 8.28 13.82 5.17
N HIS A 62 7.70 14.98 4.85
CA HIS A 62 6.71 15.63 5.68
C HIS A 62 5.34 15.04 5.41
N TYR A 63 4.58 14.77 6.48
CA TYR A 63 3.22 14.26 6.40
C TYR A 63 2.36 15.17 5.51
N CYS A 64 2.21 14.76 4.25
CA CYS A 64 1.60 15.52 3.18
C CYS A 64 0.46 14.72 2.54
N PRO A 65 -0.59 14.34 3.31
CA PRO A 65 -1.72 13.55 2.80
C PRO A 65 -2.42 14.23 1.62
N GLN A 66 -2.35 15.56 1.52
CA GLN A 66 -2.86 16.33 0.38
C GLN A 66 -2.18 15.98 -0.96
N LEU A 67 -0.96 15.44 -0.93
CA LEU A 67 -0.23 14.96 -2.11
C LEU A 67 -0.61 13.52 -2.49
N ASN A 68 -1.37 12.83 -1.66
CA ASN A 68 -1.83 11.47 -1.91
C ASN A 68 -3.28 11.49 -2.44
N PRO A 69 -3.50 11.31 -3.76
CA PRO A 69 -4.86 11.38 -4.32
C PRO A 69 -5.83 10.36 -3.72
N ILE A 70 -5.31 9.22 -3.22
CA ILE A 70 -6.13 8.19 -2.59
C ILE A 70 -6.86 8.70 -1.34
N GLU A 71 -6.31 9.70 -0.64
CA GLU A 71 -6.95 10.28 0.54
C GLU A 71 -8.27 10.97 0.17
N ARG A 72 -8.28 11.68 -0.96
CA ARG A 72 -9.51 12.31 -1.48
C ARG A 72 -10.52 11.25 -1.91
N PHE A 73 -10.07 10.18 -2.55
CA PHE A 73 -10.92 9.07 -2.94
C PHE A 73 -11.55 8.38 -1.71
N TRP A 74 -10.76 8.13 -0.66
CA TRP A 74 -11.26 7.58 0.60
C TRP A 74 -12.28 8.47 1.27
N LEU A 75 -12.04 9.78 1.30
CA LEU A 75 -13.02 10.75 1.82
C LEU A 75 -14.33 10.68 1.05
N PHE A 76 -14.27 10.59 -0.29
CA PHE A 76 -15.45 10.41 -1.13
C PHE A 76 -16.17 9.09 -0.80
N LEU A 77 -15.47 7.96 -0.84
CA LEU A 77 -16.07 6.64 -0.55
C LEU A 77 -16.72 6.59 0.83
N LYS A 78 -16.00 7.02 1.88
CA LYS A 78 -16.51 7.03 3.26
C LYS A 78 -17.74 7.91 3.41
N SER A 79 -17.86 8.99 2.63
CA SER A 79 -19.06 9.84 2.63
C SER A 79 -20.29 9.11 2.12
N GLN A 80 -20.14 8.21 1.14
CA GLN A 80 -21.26 7.48 0.53
C GLN A 80 -21.84 6.41 1.47
N ILE A 81 -20.99 5.79 2.30
CA ILE A 81 -21.39 4.71 3.21
C ILE A 81 -21.58 5.18 4.66
N LYS A 82 -21.52 6.49 4.90
CA LYS A 82 -21.57 7.06 6.25
C LYS A 82 -22.89 6.71 6.93
N GLY A 83 -22.81 6.03 8.07
CA GLY A 83 -23.98 5.65 8.89
C GLY A 83 -24.69 4.38 8.42
N GLN A 84 -24.17 3.70 7.39
CA GLN A 84 -24.66 2.37 7.01
C GLN A 84 -24.08 1.30 7.95
N VAL A 85 -24.88 0.27 8.23
CA VAL A 85 -24.46 -0.91 8.98
C VAL A 85 -24.54 -2.11 8.04
N PHE A 86 -23.42 -2.78 7.86
CA PHE A 86 -23.32 -3.98 7.03
C PHE A 86 -23.29 -5.21 7.92
N ASN A 87 -24.13 -6.20 7.63
CA ASN A 87 -24.26 -7.42 8.43
C ASN A 87 -23.27 -8.51 8.01
N THR A 88 -22.73 -8.41 6.80
CA THR A 88 -21.81 -9.37 6.17
C THR A 88 -20.74 -8.62 5.39
N LEU A 89 -19.65 -9.33 5.07
CA LEU A 89 -18.62 -8.86 4.12
C LEU A 89 -18.92 -9.33 2.67
N ASP A 90 -19.88 -10.24 2.51
CA ASP A 90 -20.46 -10.66 1.24
C ASP A 90 -21.31 -9.55 0.61
#